data_AF-A0A917L2T1-F1
#
_entry.id   AF-A0A917L2T1-F1
#
_cell.length_a   1.000
_cell.length_b   1.000
_cell.length_c   1.000
_cell.angle_alpha   90.00
_cell.angle_beta   90.00
_cell.angle_gamma   90.00
#
_symmetry.space_group_name_H-M   'P 1'
#
loop_
_entity.id
_entity.type
_entity.pdbx_description
1 polymer ?
#
loop_
_entity_poly.entity_id
_entity_poly.type
_entity_poly.pdbx_seq_one_letter_code
_entity_poly.pdbx_strand_id
1 'polypeptide(L)' 'MPGRIRRPRPGRRVRGLVERVFATEKRRMNLVVRDIGLVRATARITLANLAYNLRRLVWIEGRGAPA' A
#
# COMPACT_ATOMS: atom_id res chain seq x y z
N MET A 1 7.90 -30.57 16.70
CA MET A 1 8.01 -30.63 15.23
C MET A 1 7.22 -29.47 14.62
N PRO A 2 7.74 -28.72 13.63
CA PRO A 2 6.95 -27.69 12.98
C PRO A 2 5.81 -28.35 12.17
N GLY A 3 4.58 -27.89 12.39
CA GLY A 3 3.39 -28.42 11.73
C GLY A 3 3.36 -28.15 10.22
N ARG A 4 2.57 -28.94 9.48
CA ARG A 4 2.42 -28.87 8.02
C ARG A 4 1.92 -27.47 7.61
N ILE A 5 2.78 -26.64 7.01
CA ILE A 5 2.40 -25.29 6.57
C ILE A 5 1.42 -25.41 5.40
N ARG A 6 0.20 -24.89 5.59
CA ARG A 6 -0.86 -24.93 4.57
C ARG A 6 -0.49 -24.06 3.36
N ARG A 7 -0.82 -24.54 2.16
CA ARG A 7 -0.58 -23.80 0.91
C ARG A 7 -1.19 -22.40 0.98
N PRO A 8 -0.44 -21.34 0.63
CA PRO A 8 -0.94 -19.98 0.71
C PRO A 8 -2.08 -19.74 -0.29
N ARG A 9 -3.06 -18.92 0.12
CA ARG A 9 -4.17 -18.49 -0.75
C ARG A 9 -3.66 -17.64 -1.92
N PRO A 10 -4.35 -17.62 -3.07
CA PRO A 10 -4.05 -16.70 -4.17
C PRO A 10 -3.93 -15.26 -3.66
N GLY A 11 -2.92 -14.53 -4.12
CA GLY A 11 -2.67 -13.14 -3.71
C GLY A 11 -1.99 -12.96 -2.34
N ARG A 12 -1.72 -14.02 -1.55
CA ARG A 12 -1.03 -13.88 -0.25
C ARG A 12 0.37 -13.28 -0.40
N ARG A 13 1.10 -13.63 -1.46
CA ARG A 13 2.42 -13.06 -1.77
C ARG A 13 2.33 -11.57 -2.08
N VAL A 14 1.37 -11.18 -2.94
CA VAL A 14 1.16 -9.79 -3.32
C VAL A 14 0.75 -8.93 -2.12
N ARG A 15 -0.16 -9.43 -1.27
CA ARG A 15 -0.57 -8.74 -0.03
C ARG A 15 0.60 -8.44 0.90
N GLY A 16 1.51 -9.40 1.10
CA GLY A 16 2.68 -9.19 1.95
C GLY A 16 3.61 -8.07 1.43
N LEU A 17 3.70 -7.88 0.12
CA LEU A 17 4.51 -6.82 -0.49
C LEU A 17 3.91 -5.43 -0.26
N VAL A 18 2.58 -5.30 -0.35
CA VAL A 18 1.89 -4.00 -0.25
C VAL A 18 1.40 -3.66 1.15
N GLU A 19 1.44 -4.60 2.10
CA GLU A 19 0.94 -4.42 3.46
C GLU A 19 1.56 -3.20 4.16
N ARG A 20 2.85 -2.96 3.94
CA ARG A 20 3.56 -1.79 4.49
C ARG A 20 3.05 -0.47 3.91
N VAL A 21 2.72 -0.45 2.61
CA VAL A 21 2.15 0.73 1.93
C VAL A 21 0.78 1.02 2.53
N PHE A 22 -0.10 0.01 2.56
CA PHE A 22 -1.44 0.14 3.15
C PHE A 22 -1.43 0.56 4.62
N ALA A 23 -0.49 0.05 5.42
CA ALA A 23 -0.33 0.49 6.82
C ALA A 23 0.02 1.98 6.92
N THR A 24 0.83 2.48 5.99
CA THR A 24 1.20 3.89 5.92
C THR A 24 0.03 4.75 5.44
N GLU A 25 -0.70 4.33 4.42
CA GLU A 25 -1.88 5.04 3.92
C GLU A 25 -2.96 5.13 5.01
N LYS A 26 -3.26 4.03 5.70
CA LYS A 26 -4.24 4.03 6.80
C LYS A 26 -3.81 4.93 7.95
N ARG A 27 -2.55 4.85 8.40
CA ARG A 27 -2.09 5.57 9.60
C ARG A 27 -1.74 7.04 9.32
N ARG A 28 -1.04 7.32 8.22
CA ARG A 28 -0.49 8.66 7.93
C ARG A 28 -1.32 9.46 6.94
N MET A 29 -2.14 8.79 6.11
CA MET A 29 -3.04 9.46 5.15
C MET A 29 -4.50 9.35 5.57
N ASN A 30 -4.78 8.71 6.71
CA ASN A 30 -6.12 8.47 7.24
C ASN A 30 -7.07 7.86 6.19
N LEU A 31 -6.54 6.94 5.36
CA LEU A 31 -7.29 6.37 4.24
C LEU A 31 -8.43 5.47 4.76
N VAL A 32 -9.66 5.92 4.53
CA VAL A 32 -10.88 5.14 4.78
C VAL A 32 -11.65 5.00 3.48
N VAL A 33 -11.83 3.76 3.01
CA VAL A 33 -12.64 3.44 1.83
C VAL A 33 -13.96 2.86 2.32
N ARG A 34 -14.99 3.71 2.38
CA ARG A 34 -16.38 3.36 2.72
C ARG A 34 -17.31 4.04 1.72
N ASP A 35 -17.19 3.63 0.47
CA ASP A 35 -17.95 4.18 -0.66
C ASP A 35 -19.04 3.20 -1.12
N ILE A 36 -20.20 3.74 -1.49
CA ILE A 36 -21.33 2.96 -2.01
C ILE A 36 -21.06 2.45 -3.44
N GLY A 37 -20.16 3.11 -4.19
CA GLY A 37 -19.86 2.78 -5.59
C GLY A 37 -18.45 2.23 -5.80
N LEU A 38 -18.34 1.14 -6.56
CA LEU A 38 -17.05 0.53 -6.93
C LEU A 38 -16.11 1.51 -7.63
N VAL A 39 -16.62 2.31 -8.57
CA VAL A 39 -15.80 3.30 -9.29
C VAL A 39 -15.18 4.32 -8.32
N ARG A 40 -15.95 4.79 -7.32
CA ARG A 40 -15.47 5.74 -6.31
C ARG A 40 -14.44 5.11 -5.38
N ALA A 41 -14.69 3.89 -4.93
CA ALA A 41 -13.74 3.13 -4.13
C ALA A 41 -12.41 2.92 -4.87
N THR A 42 -12.49 2.51 -6.14
CA THR A 42 -11.32 2.32 -7.00
C THR A 42 -10.55 3.63 -7.18
N ALA A 43 -11.24 4.73 -7.51
CA ALA A 43 -10.60 6.04 -7.66
C ALA A 43 -9.89 6.48 -6.37
N ARG A 44 -10.51 6.29 -5.19
CA ARG A 44 -9.90 6.59 -3.89
C ARG A 44 -8.63 5.80 -3.64
N ILE A 45 -8.65 4.50 -3.89
CA ILE A 45 -7.48 3.61 -3.71
C ILE A 45 -6.37 4.00 -4.68
N THR A 46 -6.69 4.27 -5.94
CA THR A 46 -5.71 4.67 -6.96
C THR A 46 -5.06 6.00 -6.59
N LEU A 47 -5.86 7.00 -6.18
CA LEU A 47 -5.34 8.31 -5.81
C LEU A 47 -4.47 8.24 -4.55
N ALA A 48 -4.86 7.44 -3.55
CA ALA A 48 -4.06 7.25 -2.35
C ALA A 48 -2.70 6.63 -2.67
N ASN A 49 -2.68 5.60 -3.51
CA ASN A 49 -1.43 4.97 -3.97
C ASN A 49 -0.56 5.96 -4.75
N LEU A 50 -1.16 6.77 -5.62
CA LEU A 50 -0.42 7.79 -6.36
C LEU A 50 0.20 8.82 -5.40
N ALA A 51 -0.58 9.36 -4.47
CA ALA A 51 -0.10 10.30 -3.46
C ALA A 51 1.02 9.71 -2.59
N TYR A 52 0.92 8.42 -2.22
CA TYR A 52 2.00 7.72 -1.51
C TYR A 52 3.28 7.66 -2.33
N ASN A 53 3.18 7.24 -3.60
CA ASN A 53 4.36 7.12 -4.46
C ASN A 53 5.01 8.48 -4.74
N LEU A 54 4.22 9.54 -4.97
CA LEU A 54 4.74 10.89 -5.14
C LEU A 54 5.44 11.41 -3.88
N ARG A 55 4.83 11.22 -2.70
CA ARG A 55 5.45 11.61 -1.43
C ARG A 55 6.74 10.83 -1.17
N ARG A 56 6.78 9.56 -1.56
CA ARG A 56 7.98 8.73 -1.47
C ARG A 56 9.06 9.19 -2.45
N LEU A 57 8.67 9.56 -3.68
CA LEU A 57 9.59 10.08 -4.69
C LEU A 57 10.28 11.36 -4.19
N VAL A 58 9.51 12.34 -3.72
CA VAL A 58 10.05 13.59 -3.14
C VAL A 58 11.02 13.30 -1.99
N TRP A 59 10.72 12.31 -1.15
CA TRP A 59 11.64 11.92 -0.08
C TRP A 59 12.96 11.31 -0.60
N ILE A 60 12.90 10.52 -1.68
CA ILE A 60 14.10 9.93 -2.31
C ILE A 60 14.93 11.02 -2.99
N GLU A 61 14.30 11.90 -3.77
CA GLU A 61 14.98 13.00 -4.48
C GLU A 61 15.57 14.02 -3.51
N GLY A 62 14.85 14.36 -2.44
CA GLY A 62 15.34 15.23 -1.36
C GLY A 62 16.46 14.60 -0.52
N ARG A 63 16.73 13.31 -0.69
CA ARG A 63 17.84 12.56 -0.07
C ARG A 63 19.00 12.36 -1.04
N GLY A 64 19.13 13.23 -2.06
CA GLY A 64 20.15 13.24 -3.11
C GLY A 64 21.41 12.44 -2.81
N ALA A 65 21.78 11.58 -3.77
CA ALA A 65 22.88 10.62 -3.68
C ALA A 65 24.11 11.22 -2.96
N PRO A 66 24.78 10.46 -2.07
CA PRO A 66 26.02 10.95 -1.47
C PRO A 66 26.97 11.36 -2.60
N ALA A 67 27.50 12.60 -2.49
CA ALA A 67 28.47 13.16 -3.42
C ALA A 67 29.73 12.29 -3.51
#